data_AF-A0A535VFM5-F1
#
_entry.id   AF-A0A535VFM5-F1
#
_cell.length_a   1.000
_cell.length_b   1.000
_cell.length_c   1.000
_cell.angle_alpha   90.00
_cell.angle_beta   90.00
_cell.angle_gamma   90.00
#
_symmetry.space_group_name_H-M   'P 1'
#
loop_
_entity.id
_entity.type
_entity.pdbx_description
1 polymer ?
#
loop_
_entity_poly.entity_id
_entity_poly.type
_entity_poly.pdbx_seq_one_letter_code
_entity_poly.pdbx_strand_id
1 'polypeptide(L)' 'MWHRKATSSSLRCSFRHKPKDQVEQLLAGPRGIYICTSCVDCCQQVMQKEREKRPVPPR' A
#
# COMPACT_ATOMS: atom_id res chain seq x y z
N MET A 1 -19.84 15.24 -1.29
CA MET A 1 -20.20 13.95 -0.65
C MET A 1 -18.96 13.04 -0.59
N TRP A 2 -18.26 13.00 0.55
CA TRP A 2 -17.29 11.93 0.88
C TRP A 2 -17.66 11.32 2.25
N HIS A 3 -18.96 11.17 2.48
CA HIS A 3 -19.47 10.51 3.67
C HIS A 3 -19.48 9.01 3.45
N ARG A 4 -18.47 8.35 4.02
CA ARG A 4 -18.70 7.15 4.84
C ARG A 4 -17.61 7.11 5.89
N LYS A 5 -17.96 7.49 7.13
CA LYS A 5 -17.07 7.31 8.27
C LYS A 5 -16.86 5.80 8.46
N ALA A 6 -15.77 5.27 7.91
CA ALA A 6 -15.25 3.99 8.35
C ALA A 6 -14.81 4.18 9.81
N THR A 7 -15.45 3.46 10.72
CA THR A 7 -15.05 3.43 12.13
C THR A 7 -13.57 3.07 12.18
N SER A 8 -12.78 3.78 12.99
CA SER A 8 -11.30 3.66 13.03
C SER A 8 -10.80 2.23 13.31
N SER A 9 -11.69 1.34 13.75
CA SER A 9 -11.43 -0.09 14.01
C SER A 9 -11.49 -0.99 12.77
N SER A 10 -11.95 -0.48 11.62
CA SER A 10 -12.15 -1.28 10.39
C SER A 10 -11.16 -0.98 9.26
N LEU A 11 -10.29 0.02 9.41
CA LEU A 11 -9.29 0.34 8.39
C LEU A 11 -8.12 -0.65 8.45
N ARG A 12 -7.92 -1.38 7.36
CA ARG A 12 -6.90 -2.43 7.24
C ARG A 12 -6.11 -2.26 5.95
N CYS A 13 -4.82 -2.55 6.01
CA CYS A 13 -3.99 -2.65 4.82
C CYS A 13 -4.56 -3.72 3.87
N SER A 14 -4.80 -3.37 2.62
CA SER A 14 -5.36 -4.27 1.61
C SER A 14 -4.39 -5.39 1.20
N PHE A 15 -3.09 -5.28 1.54
CA PHE A 15 -2.06 -6.24 1.14
C PHE A 15 -1.73 -7.26 2.22
N ARG A 16 -1.70 -6.82 3.48
CA ARG A 16 -1.33 -7.67 4.64
C ARG A 16 -2.48 -7.85 5.63
N HIS A 17 -3.65 -7.27 5.35
CA HIS A 17 -4.87 -7.28 6.17
C HIS A 17 -4.69 -6.80 7.61
N LYS A 18 -3.57 -6.14 7.90
CA LYS A 18 -3.27 -5.58 9.22
C LYS A 18 -4.13 -4.35 9.51
N PRO A 19 -4.74 -4.23 10.70
CA PRO A 19 -5.44 -3.02 11.10
C PRO A 19 -4.48 -1.84 11.25
N LYS A 20 -5.03 -0.62 11.17
CA LYS A 20 -4.29 0.63 11.36
C LYS A 20 -3.44 0.65 12.65
N ASP A 21 -3.92 0.03 13.72
CA ASP A 21 -3.23 -0.05 15.02
C ASP A 21 -1.94 -0.90 14.99
N GLN A 22 -1.86 -1.87 14.06
CA GLN A 22 -0.70 -2.78 13.93
C GLN A 22 0.30 -2.33 12.85
N VAL A 23 0.12 -1.12 12.30
CA VAL A 23 1.03 -0.56 11.29
C VAL A 23 1.39 0.86 11.70
N GLU A 24 2.65 1.22 11.47
CA GLU A 24 3.15 2.55 11.81
C GLU A 24 2.39 3.65 11.06
N GLN A 25 2.15 3.43 9.76
CA GLN A 25 1.40 4.34 8.91
C GLN A 25 0.53 3.57 7.90
N LEU A 26 -0.69 4.05 7.71
CA LEU A 26 -1.65 3.52 6.72
C LEU A 26 -2.06 4.64 5.77
N LEU A 27 -1.71 4.48 4.50
CA LEU A 27 -1.98 5.43 3.42
C LEU A 27 -3.32 5.09 2.75
N ALA A 28 -4.16 6.11 2.54
CA ALA A 28 -5.44 5.97 1.85
C ALA A 28 -5.25 6.17 0.33
N GLY A 29 -5.70 5.20 -0.44
CA GLY A 29 -5.72 5.22 -1.90
C GLY A 29 -7.11 5.49 -2.48
N PRO A 30 -7.20 5.70 -3.79
CA PRO A 30 -8.49 5.84 -4.47
C PRO A 30 -9.32 4.56 -4.30
N ARG A 31 -10.65 4.70 -4.44
CA ARG A 31 -11.60 3.57 -4.40
C ARG A 31 -11.60 2.80 -3.07
N GLY A 32 -11.13 3.40 -1.97
CA GLY A 32 -11.14 2.78 -0.64
C GLY A 32 -10.07 1.71 -0.43
N ILE A 33 -8.99 1.76 -1.21
CA ILE A 33 -7.81 0.90 -1.02
C ILE A 33 -6.92 1.51 0.06
N TYR A 34 -6.30 0.69 0.89
CA TYR A 34 -5.36 1.15 1.91
C TYR A 34 -4.05 0.37 1.85
N ILE A 35 -2.92 1.05 1.99
CA ILE A 35 -1.59 0.43 1.95
C ILE A 35 -0.75 0.96 3.11
N CYS A 36 -0.07 0.08 3.86
CA CYS A 36 0.85 0.51 4.90
C CYS A 36 2.27 0.72 4.36
N THR A 37 3.07 1.55 5.02
CA THR A 37 4.44 1.89 4.59
C THR A 37 5.30 0.66 4.34
N SER A 38 5.31 -0.31 5.28
CA SER A 38 6.06 -1.56 5.09
C SER A 38 5.65 -2.40 3.86
N CYS A 39 4.42 -2.26 3.38
CA CYS A 39 4.01 -2.89 2.11
C CYS A 39 4.56 -2.13 0.92
N VAL A 40 4.62 -0.79 0.99
CA VAL A 40 5.26 0.05 -0.02
C VAL A 40 6.73 -0.35 -0.17
N ASP A 41 7.46 -0.47 0.93
CA ASP A 41 8.88 -0.89 0.92
C ASP A 41 9.07 -2.27 0.29
N CYS A 42 8.21 -3.23 0.63
CA CYS A 42 8.24 -4.57 0.04
C CYS A 42 7.96 -4.51 -1.47
N CYS A 43 6.93 -3.76 -1.89
CA CYS A 43 6.62 -3.57 -3.30
C CYS A 43 7.78 -2.91 -4.05
N GLN A 44 8.43 -1.89 -3.48
CA GLN A 44 9.56 -1.20 -4.08
C GLN A 44 10.75 -2.15 -4.31
N GLN A 45 11.07 -3.01 -3.34
CA GLN A 45 12.14 -4.00 -3.48
C GLN A 45 11.86 -5.00 -4.63
N VAL A 46 10.63 -5.48 -4.74
CA VAL A 46 10.24 -6.38 -5.85
C VAL A 46 10.33 -5.63 -7.18
N MET A 47 9.81 -4.40 -7.26
CA MET A 47 9.86 -3.59 -8.48
C MET A 47 11.29 -3.27 -8.93
N GLN A 48 12.20 -2.99 -7.99
CA GLN A 48 13.61 -2.75 -8.29
C GLN A 48 14.28 -4.00 -8.86
N LYS A 49 14.06 -5.17 -8.25
CA LYS A 49 14.57 -6.46 -8.75
C LYS A 49 14.08 -6.75 -10.17
N GLU A 50 12.81 -6.47 -10.46
CA GLU A 50 12.25 -6.64 -11.80
C GLU A 50 12.85 -5.64 -12.83
N ARG A 51 13.14 -4.40 -12.41
CA ARG A 51 13.80 -3.39 -13.26
C ARG A 51 15.24 -3.75 -13.59
N GLU A 52 15.97 -4.37 -12.68
CA GLU A 52 17.35 -4.81 -12.91
C GLU A 52 17.42 -6.03 -13.82
N LYS A 53 16.46 -6.96 -13.69
CA LYS A 53 16.40 -8.20 -14.49
C LYS A 53 16.02 -8.00 -15.95
N ARG A 54 15.53 -6.83 -16.35
CA ARG A 54 15.19 -6.50 -17.74
C ARG A 54 15.97 -5.26 -18.15
N PRO A 55 16.80 -5.29 -19.22
CA PRO A 55 17.26 -4.04 -19.81
C PRO A 55 16.00 -3.33 -20.30
N VAL A 56 15.55 -2.30 -19.57
CA VAL A 56 14.50 -1.41 -20.04
C VAL A 56 15.18 -0.55 -21.11
N PRO A 57 14.92 -0.74 -22.42
CA PRO A 57 15.43 0.20 -23.40
C PRO A 57 14.89 1.59 -23.03
N PRO A 58 15.74 2.64 -23.02
CA PRO A 58 15.26 3.99 -22.78
C PRO A 58 14.15 4.31 -23.79
N ARG A 59 13.06 4.89 -23.31
CA ARG A 59 12.05 5.51 -24.18
C ARG A 59 12.55 6.84 -24.69
#